data_AF-A0A5J9UML6-F1
#
_entry.id   AF-A0A5J9UML6-F1
#
_cell.length_a   1.000
_cell.length_b   1.000
_cell.length_c   1.000
_cell.angle_alpha   90.00
_cell.angle_beta   90.00
_cell.angle_gamma   90.00
#
_symmetry.space_group_name_H-M   'P 1'
#
loop_
_entity.id
_entity.type
_entity.pdbx_description
1 polymer ?
#
loop_
_entity_poly.entity_id
_entity_poly.type
_entity_poly.pdbx_seq_one_letter_code
_entity_poly.pdbx_strand_id
1 'polypeptide(L)'
;MDLRSGSSCTLLLILVVVVLQAISADATNNVYIVYMGEKKHDDPALVTASHHEVLTSILGSKDEALKSIVYSYKHGFSGFAARLTESQAEELKKYPGVISVKPNEYLKVHTTRSWDFLRVNYNRPSGLLSKAKYGKDVIVGVIDTGDKTLTR
;
A
#
# COMPACT_ATOMS: atom_id res chain seq x y z
N MET A 1 -23.80 -29.67 -46.98
CA MET A 1 -22.96 -28.51 -46.63
C MET A 1 -23.42 -28.06 -45.24
N ASP A 2 -22.91 -28.68 -44.18
CA ASP A 2 -23.34 -28.35 -42.82
C ASP A 2 -22.15 -27.83 -42.02
N LEU A 3 -21.73 -26.62 -42.35
CA LEU A 3 -20.66 -25.89 -41.67
C LEU A 3 -21.17 -25.00 -40.52
N ARG A 4 -22.38 -25.27 -40.01
CA ARG A 4 -23.05 -24.42 -38.99
C ARG A 4 -23.10 -25.02 -37.57
N SER A 5 -22.84 -26.32 -37.41
CA SER A 5 -23.00 -27.00 -36.10
C SER A 5 -21.79 -26.81 -35.15
N GLY A 6 -20.58 -26.61 -35.68
CA GLY A 6 -19.36 -26.53 -34.86
C GLY A 6 -19.09 -25.17 -34.20
N SER A 7 -19.70 -24.06 -34.67
CA SER A 7 -19.36 -22.70 -34.21
C SER A 7 -19.95 -22.35 -32.83
N SER A 8 -21.08 -22.95 -32.44
CA SER A 8 -21.72 -22.62 -31.16
C SER A 8 -20.96 -23.21 -29.97
N CYS A 9 -20.38 -24.41 -30.14
CA CYS A 9 -19.68 -25.11 -29.06
C CYS A 9 -18.29 -24.50 -28.80
N THR A 10 -17.61 -24.03 -29.85
CA THR A 10 -16.33 -23.32 -29.73
C THR A 10 -16.49 -21.98 -29.02
N LEU A 11 -17.54 -21.21 -29.32
CA LEU A 11 -17.84 -19.96 -28.61
C LEU A 11 -18.13 -20.19 -27.12
N LEU A 12 -18.88 -21.24 -26.78
CA LEU A 12 -19.17 -21.59 -25.39
C LEU A 12 -17.90 -21.99 -24.64
N LEU A 13 -17.04 -22.81 -25.25
CA LEU A 13 -15.75 -23.21 -24.66
C LEU A 13 -14.84 -22.00 -24.45
N ILE A 14 -14.76 -21.08 -25.42
CA ILE A 14 -13.99 -19.83 -25.29
C ILE A 14 -14.53 -19.00 -24.13
N LEU A 15 -15.85 -18.82 -24.02
CA LEU A 15 -16.46 -18.08 -22.92
C LEU A 15 -16.13 -18.69 -21.56
N VAL A 16 -16.23 -20.01 -21.43
CA VAL A 16 -15.90 -20.73 -20.19
C VAL A 16 -14.43 -20.52 -19.83
N VAL A 17 -13.50 -20.63 -20.79
CA VAL A 17 -12.07 -20.38 -20.58
C VAL A 17 -11.82 -18.93 -20.14
N VAL A 18 -12.48 -17.94 -20.75
CA VAL A 18 -12.35 -16.53 -20.36
C VAL A 18 -12.85 -16.30 -18.94
N VAL A 19 -13.99 -16.88 -18.55
CA VAL A 19 -14.52 -16.78 -17.19
C VAL A 19 -13.58 -17.42 -16.17
N LEU A 20 -13.02 -18.60 -16.47
CA LEU A 20 -12.03 -19.28 -15.62
C LEU A 20 -10.76 -18.43 -15.43
N GLN A 21 -10.28 -17.76 -16.49
CA GLN A 21 -9.13 -16.86 -16.41
C GLN A 21 -9.41 -15.64 -15.52
N ALA A 22 -10.60 -15.03 -15.65
CA ALA A 22 -11.00 -13.89 -14.82
C ALA A 22 -11.10 -14.25 -13.33
N ILE A 23 -11.71 -15.40 -13.01
CA ILE A 23 -11.79 -15.89 -11.62
C ILE A 23 -10.39 -16.16 -11.05
N SER A 24 -9.49 -16.75 -11.84
CA SER A 24 -8.13 -17.03 -11.39
C SER A 24 -7.32 -15.75 -11.15
N ALA A 25 -7.53 -14.71 -11.95
CA ALA A 25 -6.89 -13.41 -11.76
C ALA A 25 -7.38 -12.74 -10.46
N ASP A 26 -8.68 -12.75 -10.20
CA ASP A 26 -9.25 -12.17 -8.98
C ASP A 26 -8.81 -12.94 -7.72
N ALA A 27 -8.59 -14.24 -7.79
CA ALA A 27 -8.11 -15.05 -6.66
C ALA A 27 -6.69 -14.65 -6.16
N THR A 28 -5.99 -13.76 -6.85
CA THR A 28 -4.67 -13.29 -6.42
C THR A 28 -4.77 -12.32 -5.24
N ASN A 29 -4.15 -12.71 -4.10
CA ASN A 29 -4.12 -11.89 -2.89
C ASN A 29 -2.87 -10.99 -2.85
N ASN A 30 -3.03 -9.76 -3.32
CA ASN A 30 -1.99 -8.74 -3.29
C ASN A 30 -2.12 -7.86 -2.04
N VAL A 31 -1.03 -7.21 -1.62
CA VAL A 31 -1.10 -6.25 -0.53
C VAL A 31 -1.59 -4.91 -1.07
N TYR A 32 -2.66 -4.38 -0.49
CA TYR A 32 -3.17 -3.04 -0.77
C TYR A 32 -3.03 -2.17 0.47
N ILE A 33 -2.76 -0.88 0.25
CA ILE A 33 -2.74 0.17 1.26
C ILE A 33 -4.08 0.89 1.18
N VAL A 34 -4.82 0.85 2.29
CA VAL A 34 -6.09 1.53 2.49
C VAL A 34 -5.87 2.74 3.38
N TYR A 35 -6.14 3.93 2.84
CA TYR A 35 -6.06 5.20 3.55
C TYR A 35 -7.45 5.68 3.96
N MET A 36 -7.65 5.94 5.24
CA MET A 36 -8.94 6.33 5.83
C MET A 36 -8.94 7.78 6.39
N GLY A 37 -7.83 8.50 6.28
CA GLY A 37 -7.75 9.90 6.71
C GLY A 37 -7.32 10.10 8.16
N GLU A 38 -7.86 11.14 8.78
CA GLU A 38 -7.59 11.47 10.17
C GLU A 38 -8.12 10.37 11.12
N LYS A 39 -7.35 10.08 12.17
CA LYS A 39 -7.78 9.14 13.20
C LYS A 39 -8.93 9.73 14.02
N LYS A 40 -10.02 8.99 14.15
CA LYS A 40 -11.18 9.40 14.97
C LYS A 40 -10.93 9.27 16.47
N HIS A 41 -9.89 8.54 16.86
CA HIS A 41 -9.52 8.28 18.25
C HIS A 41 -8.02 8.46 18.44
N ASP A 42 -7.64 8.94 19.63
CA ASP A 42 -6.23 9.05 19.99
C ASP A 42 -5.64 7.73 20.46
N ASP A 43 -6.46 6.84 21.01
CA ASP A 43 -6.05 5.50 21.44
C ASP A 43 -5.75 4.62 20.20
N PRO A 44 -4.49 4.17 20.02
CA PRO A 44 -4.11 3.30 18.91
C PRO A 44 -4.87 1.98 18.86
N ALA A 45 -5.33 1.46 20.01
CA ALA A 45 -6.11 0.22 20.07
C ALA A 45 -7.50 0.40 19.44
N LEU A 46 -8.16 1.53 19.72
CA LEU A 46 -9.47 1.86 19.13
C LEU A 46 -9.37 2.09 17.61
N VAL A 47 -8.30 2.77 17.17
CA VAL A 47 -8.04 2.94 15.73
C VAL A 47 -7.84 1.59 15.05
N THR A 48 -7.04 0.71 15.65
CA THR A 48 -6.82 -0.66 15.12
C THR A 48 -8.11 -1.47 15.07
N ALA A 49 -8.95 -1.40 16.11
CA ALA A 49 -10.25 -2.08 16.14
C ALA A 49 -11.15 -1.62 14.99
N SER A 50 -11.17 -0.32 14.68
CA SER A 50 -11.93 0.21 13.54
C SER A 50 -11.45 -0.34 12.19
N HIS A 51 -10.15 -0.58 12.02
CA HIS A 51 -9.63 -1.20 10.80
C HIS A 51 -10.10 -2.65 10.65
N HIS A 52 -10.11 -3.41 11.75
CA HIS A 52 -10.63 -4.78 11.75
C HIS A 52 -12.13 -4.83 11.43
N GLU A 53 -12.91 -3.86 11.90
CA GLU A 53 -14.34 -3.78 11.59
C GLU A 53 -14.57 -3.57 10.09
N VAL A 54 -13.85 -2.63 9.48
CA VAL A 54 -13.89 -2.36 8.03
C VAL A 54 -13.48 -3.61 7.23
N LEU A 55 -12.37 -4.26 7.59
CA LEU A 55 -11.94 -5.49 6.93
C LEU A 55 -12.95 -6.63 7.11
N THR A 56 -13.53 -6.78 8.30
CA THR A 56 -14.53 -7.81 8.59
C THR A 56 -15.77 -7.61 7.73
N SER A 57 -16.21 -6.37 7.48
CA SER A 57 -17.40 -6.15 6.65
C SER A 57 -17.18 -6.55 5.19
N ILE A 58 -15.95 -6.42 4.68
CA ILE A 58 -15.58 -6.78 3.30
C ILE A 58 -15.33 -8.28 3.15
N LEU A 59 -14.67 -8.89 4.14
CA LEU A 59 -14.29 -10.31 4.08
C LEU A 59 -15.36 -11.24 4.64
N GLY A 60 -16.37 -10.70 5.33
CA GLY A 60 -17.45 -11.47 5.96
C GLY A 60 -17.04 -12.32 7.17
N SER A 61 -15.76 -12.29 7.56
CA SER A 61 -15.23 -13.08 8.68
C SER A 61 -14.15 -12.30 9.46
N LYS A 62 -14.28 -12.31 10.78
CA LYS A 62 -13.29 -11.71 11.70
C LYS A 62 -11.95 -12.43 11.61
N ASP A 63 -11.96 -13.75 11.49
CA ASP A 63 -10.73 -14.54 11.41
C ASP A 63 -9.97 -14.26 10.11
N GLU A 64 -10.69 -14.09 9.00
CA GLU A 64 -10.08 -13.72 7.73
C GLU A 64 -9.58 -12.27 7.76
N ALA A 65 -10.29 -11.34 8.41
CA ALA A 65 -9.80 -9.98 8.63
C ALA A 65 -8.51 -9.92 9.47
N LEU A 66 -8.41 -10.77 10.49
CA LEU A 66 -7.20 -10.87 11.32
C LEU A 66 -6.02 -11.46 10.55
N LYS A 67 -6.26 -12.44 9.67
CA LYS A 67 -5.21 -13.07 8.84
C LYS A 67 -4.77 -12.18 7.67
N SER A 68 -5.67 -11.38 7.12
CA SER A 68 -5.42 -10.57 5.93
C SER A 68 -4.65 -9.29 6.24
N ILE A 69 -4.80 -8.73 7.46
CA ILE A 69 -4.12 -7.50 7.83
C ILE A 69 -2.59 -7.73 7.92
N VAL A 70 -1.85 -6.87 7.24
CA VAL A 70 -0.37 -6.84 7.27
C VAL A 70 0.11 -5.79 8.25
N TYR A 71 -0.55 -4.62 8.26
CA TYR A 71 -0.18 -3.51 9.14
C TYR A 71 -1.35 -2.57 9.40
N SER A 72 -1.39 -1.96 10.58
CA SER A 72 -2.34 -0.89 10.94
C SER A 72 -1.60 0.42 11.18
N TYR A 73 -1.84 1.40 10.32
CA TYR A 73 -1.38 2.78 10.51
C TYR A 73 -2.32 3.48 11.49
N LYS A 74 -1.82 3.77 12.70
CA LYS A 74 -2.67 4.17 13.84
C LYS A 74 -2.21 5.40 14.64
N HIS A 75 -1.07 5.98 14.27
CA HIS A 75 -0.46 7.07 15.01
C HIS A 75 -0.61 8.42 14.31
N GLY A 76 -0.15 8.55 13.06
CA GLY A 76 -0.26 9.80 12.31
C GLY A 76 -1.58 9.95 11.55
N PHE A 77 -2.15 8.85 11.11
CA PHE A 77 -3.40 8.78 10.35
C PHE A 77 -4.06 7.41 10.59
N SER A 78 -5.30 7.23 10.15
CA SER A 78 -6.01 5.95 10.14
C SER A 78 -5.92 5.31 8.74
N GLY A 79 -5.59 4.03 8.73
CA GLY A 79 -5.46 3.22 7.54
C GLY A 79 -4.80 1.89 7.83
N PHE A 80 -4.78 0.99 6.86
CA PHE A 80 -4.17 -0.33 7.02
C PHE A 80 -3.61 -0.85 5.70
N ALA A 81 -2.67 -1.78 5.81
CA ALA A 81 -2.24 -2.61 4.68
C ALA A 81 -2.81 -4.01 4.89
N ALA A 82 -3.45 -4.59 3.85
CA ALA A 82 -4.04 -5.93 3.93
C ALA A 82 -3.88 -6.69 2.61
N ARG A 83 -3.86 -8.02 2.70
CA ARG A 83 -3.90 -8.94 1.57
C ARG A 83 -5.33 -9.08 1.09
N LEU A 84 -5.59 -8.68 -0.14
CA LEU A 84 -6.93 -8.64 -0.72
C LEU A 84 -6.91 -9.08 -2.18
N THR A 85 -8.04 -9.58 -2.65
CA THR A 85 -8.33 -9.71 -4.08
C THR A 85 -8.57 -8.34 -4.70
N GLU A 86 -8.51 -8.27 -6.04
CA GLU A 86 -8.84 -7.04 -6.75
C GLU A 86 -10.30 -6.62 -6.49
N SER A 87 -11.22 -7.57 -6.51
CA SER A 87 -12.64 -7.35 -6.18
C SER A 87 -12.86 -6.77 -4.78
N GLN A 88 -12.18 -7.30 -3.75
CA GLN A 88 -12.25 -6.79 -2.38
C GLN A 88 -11.66 -5.38 -2.27
N ALA A 89 -10.57 -5.11 -2.98
CA ALA A 89 -9.97 -3.78 -3.03
C ALA A 89 -10.91 -2.75 -3.69
N GLU A 90 -11.61 -3.13 -4.76
CA GLU A 90 -12.63 -2.30 -5.42
C GLU A 90 -13.86 -2.06 -4.54
N GLU A 91 -14.25 -3.03 -3.73
CA GLU A 91 -15.32 -2.86 -2.74
C GLU A 91 -14.92 -1.85 -1.66
N LEU A 92 -13.69 -1.96 -1.14
CA LEU A 92 -13.15 -1.02 -0.16
C LEU A 92 -13.11 0.42 -0.65
N LYS A 93 -12.84 0.66 -1.94
CA LYS A 93 -12.87 2.03 -2.50
C LYS A 93 -14.23 2.71 -2.35
N LYS A 94 -15.31 1.93 -2.25
CA LYS A 94 -16.68 2.41 -2.09
C LYS A 94 -17.11 2.47 -0.62
N TYR A 95 -16.28 1.96 0.29
CA TYR A 95 -16.62 1.86 1.70
C TYR A 95 -16.60 3.25 2.39
N PRO A 96 -17.63 3.63 3.15
CA PRO A 96 -17.67 4.90 3.84
C PRO A 96 -16.47 5.12 4.76
N GLY A 97 -15.77 6.24 4.58
CA GLY A 97 -14.58 6.58 5.35
C GLY A 97 -13.26 6.04 4.78
N VAL A 98 -13.29 5.27 3.70
CA VAL A 98 -12.09 4.99 2.90
C VAL A 98 -11.89 6.13 1.91
N ILE A 99 -10.70 6.73 1.91
CA ILE A 99 -10.32 7.84 1.03
C ILE A 99 -9.62 7.31 -0.22
N SER A 100 -8.72 6.34 -0.06
CA SER A 100 -8.05 5.72 -1.22
C SER A 100 -7.58 4.31 -0.92
N VAL A 101 -7.59 3.47 -1.96
CA VAL A 101 -7.02 2.11 -1.94
C VAL A 101 -6.02 2.01 -3.09
N LYS A 102 -4.79 1.63 -2.80
CA LYS A 102 -3.71 1.50 -3.79
C LYS A 102 -2.94 0.20 -3.59
N PRO A 103 -2.45 -0.44 -4.66
CA PRO A 103 -1.55 -1.57 -4.51
C PRO A 103 -0.28 -1.14 -3.77
N ASN A 104 0.26 -2.02 -2.94
CA ASN A 104 1.54 -1.81 -2.30
C ASN A 104 2.67 -1.94 -3.34
N GLU A 105 3.46 -0.88 -3.51
CA GLU A 105 4.55 -0.82 -4.47
C GLU A 105 5.91 -0.78 -3.75
N TYR A 106 6.89 -1.50 -4.31
CA TYR A 106 8.28 -1.39 -3.88
C TYR A 106 8.92 -0.18 -4.55
N LEU A 107 9.39 0.78 -3.75
CA LEU A 107 10.11 1.94 -4.27
C LEU A 107 11.60 1.60 -4.46
N LYS A 108 12.15 1.99 -5.61
CA LYS A 108 13.58 1.86 -5.90
C LYS A 108 14.34 3.04 -5.31
N VAL A 109 15.49 2.79 -4.71
CA VAL A 109 16.37 3.86 -4.18
C VAL A 109 16.91 4.71 -5.33
N HIS A 110 16.76 6.02 -5.23
CA HIS A 110 17.22 6.98 -6.25
C HIS A 110 18.64 7.51 -6.00
N THR A 111 19.14 7.48 -4.77
CA THR A 111 20.49 7.94 -4.43
C THR A 111 21.02 7.23 -3.18
N THR A 112 22.31 6.92 -3.15
CA THR A 112 23.05 6.45 -1.97
C THR A 112 23.95 7.53 -1.37
N ARG A 113 23.91 8.75 -1.92
CA ARG A 113 24.74 9.90 -1.52
C ARG A 113 23.85 11.10 -1.22
N SER A 114 23.05 11.00 -0.16
CA SER A 114 22.04 12.00 0.23
C SER A 114 22.64 13.40 0.41
N TRP A 115 23.85 13.52 0.99
CA TRP A 115 24.52 14.81 1.18
C TRP A 115 24.87 15.52 -0.13
N ASP A 116 25.37 14.77 -1.12
CA ASP A 116 25.67 15.31 -2.44
C ASP A 116 24.40 15.66 -3.23
N PHE A 117 23.35 14.83 -3.11
CA PHE A 117 22.05 15.11 -3.69
C PHE A 117 21.45 16.41 -3.14
N LEU A 118 21.54 16.62 -1.83
CA LEU A 118 21.10 17.85 -1.15
C LEU A 118 22.08 19.02 -1.35
N ARG A 119 23.22 18.80 -2.02
CA ARG A 119 24.30 19.78 -2.27
C ARG A 119 24.78 20.47 -0.99
N VAL A 120 24.79 19.73 0.12
CA VAL A 120 25.21 20.22 1.43
C VAL A 120 26.73 20.16 1.51
N ASN A 121 27.39 21.32 1.59
CA ASN A 121 28.85 21.42 1.68
C ASN A 121 29.27 22.06 3.00
N TYR A 122 29.84 21.25 3.90
CA TYR A 122 30.31 21.67 5.23
C TYR A 122 31.60 22.51 5.19
N ASN A 123 32.38 22.43 4.12
CA ASN A 123 33.67 23.10 4.00
C ASN A 123 33.56 24.55 3.47
N ARG A 124 32.32 25.08 3.36
CA ARG A 124 32.08 26.46 2.91
C ARG A 124 31.63 27.34 4.09
N PRO A 125 32.52 28.13 4.71
CA PRO A 125 32.21 28.94 5.88
C PRO A 125 31.13 30.03 5.63
N SER A 126 30.90 30.44 4.38
CA SER A 126 29.84 31.39 3.98
C SER A 126 28.69 30.72 3.19
N GLY A 127 28.57 29.39 3.27
CA GLY A 127 27.59 28.59 2.54
C GLY A 127 26.17 28.59 3.15
N LEU A 128 25.28 27.79 2.56
CA LEU A 128 23.89 27.63 3.00
C LEU A 128 23.78 27.21 4.47
N LEU A 129 24.68 26.32 4.92
CA LEU A 129 24.70 25.84 6.30
C LEU A 129 25.00 26.96 7.30
N SER A 130 26.00 27.81 7.06
CA SER A 130 26.31 28.90 7.99
C SER A 130 25.21 29.96 8.01
N LYS A 131 24.59 30.27 6.86
CA LYS A 131 23.40 31.14 6.77
C LYS A 131 22.21 30.56 7.55
N ALA A 132 22.03 29.24 7.54
CA ALA A 132 21.01 28.54 8.30
C ALA A 132 21.40 28.26 9.76
N LYS A 133 22.47 28.88 10.29
CA LYS A 133 23.02 28.61 11.64
C LYS A 133 23.26 27.12 11.90
N TYR A 134 23.69 26.40 10.87
CA TYR A 134 23.94 24.96 10.87
C TYR A 134 22.72 24.10 11.27
N GLY A 135 21.51 24.62 11.07
CA GLY A 135 20.29 23.92 11.46
C GLY A 135 20.01 24.00 12.97
N LYS A 136 20.52 25.02 13.67
CA LYS A 136 20.17 25.26 15.07
C LYS A 136 18.64 25.28 15.23
N ASP A 137 18.16 24.51 16.21
CA ASP A 137 16.74 24.33 16.55
C ASP A 137 15.89 23.67 15.44
N VAL A 138 16.53 22.92 14.53
CA VAL A 138 15.87 22.16 13.45
C VAL A 138 16.19 20.67 13.57
N ILE A 139 15.15 19.83 13.46
CA ILE A 139 15.28 18.37 13.36
C ILE A 139 15.00 17.98 11.91
N VAL A 140 15.91 17.19 11.32
CA VAL A 140 15.75 16.63 9.97
C VAL A 140 15.65 15.11 10.09
N GLY A 141 14.48 14.57 9.74
CA GLY A 141 14.28 13.12 9.61
C GLY A 141 14.73 12.67 8.22
N VAL A 142 15.57 11.64 8.16
CA VAL A 142 16.02 11.02 6.90
C VAL A 142 15.61 9.55 6.92
N ILE A 143 14.88 9.11 5.90
CA ILE A 143 14.53 7.71 5.67
C ILE A 143 15.43 7.22 4.54
N ASP A 144 16.35 6.31 4.87
CA ASP A 144 17.31 5.73 3.94
C ASP A 144 17.37 4.22 4.16
N THR A 145 17.96 3.49 3.20
CA THR A 145 18.15 2.04 3.27
C THR A 145 19.18 1.57 4.30
N GLY A 146 19.89 2.51 4.94
CA GLY A 146 20.97 2.22 5.88
C GLY A 146 22.28 1.86 5.18
N ASP A 147 23.37 1.89 5.95
CA ASP A 147 24.71 1.51 5.47
C ASP A 147 24.88 -0.01 5.57
N LYS A 148 25.17 -0.68 4.45
CA LYS A 148 25.39 -2.14 4.39
C LYS A 148 26.74 -2.59 4.98
N THR A 149 27.61 -1.66 5.37
CA THR A 149 28.96 -1.98 5.85
C THR A 149 29.05 -2.37 7.32
N LEU A 150 27.97 -2.26 8.10
CA LEU A 150 27.95 -2.56 9.54
C LEU A 150 27.38 -3.95 9.92
N THR A 151 27.10 -4.81 8.94
CA THR A 151 26.57 -6.18 9.17
C THR A 151 27.57 -7.28 8.81
N ARG A 152 28.85 -7.15 9.20
CA ARG A 152 29.83 -8.24 9.05
C ARG A 152 30.55 -8.55 10.34
#